data_AF-G0MH53-F1
#
_entry.id   AF-G0MH53-F1
#
_cell.length_a   1.000
_cell.length_b   1.000
_cell.length_c   1.000
_cell.angle_alpha   90.00
_cell.angle_beta   90.00
_cell.angle_gamma   90.00
#
_symmetry.space_group_name_H-M   'P 1'
#
loop_
_entity.id
_entity.type
_entity.pdbx_description
1 polymer ?
#
loop_
_entity_poly.entity_id
_entity_poly.type
_entity_poly.pdbx_seq_one_letter_code
_entity_poly.pdbx_strand_id
1 'polypeptide(L)'
;MSFDLVAAWNIPVQAHFHKVEFDHGQTTGKRVIRVDGKEVLRRNWIVSLTGKEDFSIGNMKCSINIKPSPCATIDYEYVLEIEGNSFVKYKQDHYERNLTWEPSLMDQKGRVVFDKGNMTLWVNGSKVETVGEFTDAGTIHHFTVGTTPCRIVTTSSGDKKTGVIHDLYVRDYRVPRFREPISSTN
;
A
#
# COMPACT_ATOMS: atom_id res chain seq x y z
N MET A 1 -11.49 15.23 -17.44
CA MET A 1 -11.24 15.43 -16.00
C MET A 1 -12.58 15.66 -15.33
N SER A 2 -12.87 14.94 -14.24
CA SER A 2 -14.08 15.17 -13.44
C SER A 2 -13.86 16.45 -12.62
N PHE A 3 -14.73 17.45 -12.73
CA PHE A 3 -14.64 18.68 -11.94
C PHE A 3 -14.94 18.46 -10.44
N ASP A 4 -15.40 17.26 -10.07
CA ASP A 4 -15.77 16.92 -8.71
C ASP A 4 -14.69 16.12 -7.97
N LEU A 5 -13.55 15.79 -8.60
CA LEU A 5 -12.48 15.01 -7.93
C LEU A 5 -11.82 15.86 -6.84
N VAL A 6 -12.00 15.46 -5.59
CA VAL A 6 -11.55 16.23 -4.41
C VAL A 6 -10.43 15.54 -3.64
N ALA A 7 -10.26 14.23 -3.78
CA ALA A 7 -9.21 13.49 -3.11
C ALA A 7 -8.79 12.23 -3.87
N ALA A 8 -7.53 11.85 -3.74
CA ALA A 8 -7.00 10.60 -4.27
C ALA A 8 -5.93 10.02 -3.34
N TRP A 9 -5.96 8.70 -3.14
CA TRP A 9 -5.00 7.98 -2.31
C TRP A 9 -4.45 6.76 -3.05
N ASN A 10 -3.15 6.48 -2.89
CA ASN A 10 -2.54 5.23 -3.35
C ASN A 10 -2.30 4.33 -2.14
N ILE A 11 -3.07 3.24 -2.05
CA ILE A 11 -3.08 2.35 -0.88
C ILE A 11 -2.19 1.13 -1.17
N PRO A 12 -1.10 0.91 -0.42
CA PRO A 12 -0.24 -0.26 -0.61
C PRO A 12 -0.90 -1.53 -0.06
N VAL A 13 -1.09 -2.53 -0.92
CA VAL A 13 -1.65 -3.85 -0.56
C VAL A 13 -0.83 -4.93 -1.26
N GLN A 14 -0.20 -5.85 -0.50
CA GLN A 14 0.36 -7.10 -1.03
C GLN A 14 1.27 -6.96 -2.28
N ALA A 15 2.16 -5.96 -2.31
CA ALA A 15 3.00 -5.61 -3.48
C ALA A 15 2.29 -4.95 -4.67
N HIS A 16 1.11 -4.39 -4.45
CA HIS A 16 0.36 -3.57 -5.40
C HIS A 16 -0.07 -2.24 -4.75
N PHE A 17 -0.39 -1.23 -5.56
CA PHE A 17 -1.04 -0.01 -5.09
C PHE A 17 -2.44 0.06 -5.69
N HIS A 18 -3.45 0.20 -4.85
CA HIS A 18 -4.80 0.53 -5.32
C HIS A 18 -5.00 2.04 -5.30
N LYS A 19 -5.37 2.61 -6.44
CA LYS A 19 -5.70 4.04 -6.53
C LYS A 19 -7.16 4.24 -6.17
N VAL A 20 -7.40 4.93 -5.06
CA VAL A 20 -8.74 5.35 -4.64
C VAL A 20 -8.93 6.81 -5.02
N GLU A 21 -10.04 7.11 -5.69
CA GLU A 21 -10.43 8.45 -6.10
C GLU A 21 -11.81 8.77 -5.54
N PHE A 22 -11.98 9.98 -5.04
CA PHE A 22 -13.25 10.44 -4.47
C PHE A 22 -13.72 11.72 -5.15
N ASP A 23 -14.90 11.63 -5.77
CA ASP A 23 -15.61 12.80 -6.27
C ASP A 23 -16.64 13.26 -5.24
N HIS A 24 -16.69 14.57 -4.94
CA HIS A 24 -17.68 15.18 -4.07
C HIS A 24 -18.25 16.46 -4.66
N GLY A 25 -19.53 16.43 -5.04
CA GLY A 25 -20.26 17.60 -5.54
C GLY A 25 -20.79 18.45 -4.39
N GLN A 26 -20.17 19.60 -4.13
CA GLN A 26 -20.51 20.48 -2.99
C GLN A 26 -21.87 21.18 -3.12
N THR A 27 -22.55 21.11 -4.27
CA THR A 27 -23.91 21.66 -4.46
C THR A 27 -25.00 20.61 -4.32
N THR A 28 -24.77 19.40 -4.82
CA THR A 28 -25.79 18.32 -4.88
C THR A 28 -25.55 17.23 -3.81
N GLY A 29 -24.40 17.29 -3.15
CA GLY A 29 -23.88 16.24 -2.29
C GLY A 29 -23.50 14.95 -3.03
N LYS A 30 -23.41 14.98 -4.37
CA LYS A 30 -22.98 13.82 -5.16
C LYS A 30 -21.68 13.24 -4.60
N ARG A 31 -21.60 11.92 -4.44
CA ARG A 31 -20.40 11.20 -3.99
C ARG A 31 -20.11 10.06 -4.94
N VAL A 32 -18.88 9.94 -5.43
CA VAL A 32 -18.45 8.79 -6.24
C VAL A 32 -17.10 8.30 -5.74
N ILE A 33 -17.00 7.00 -5.43
CA ILE A 33 -15.72 6.36 -5.09
C ILE A 33 -15.33 5.49 -6.27
N ARG A 34 -14.09 5.64 -6.74
CA ARG A 34 -13.47 4.73 -7.70
C ARG A 34 -12.24 4.08 -7.10
N VAL A 35 -12.07 2.80 -7.39
CA VAL A 35 -10.87 2.01 -7.06
C VAL A 35 -10.30 1.50 -8.37
N ASP A 36 -9.06 1.86 -8.68
CA ASP A 36 -8.37 1.53 -9.94
C ASP A 36 -9.18 1.91 -11.18
N GLY A 37 -9.81 3.08 -11.12
CA GLY A 37 -10.67 3.61 -12.19
C GLY A 37 -12.06 2.97 -12.26
N LYS A 38 -12.34 1.89 -11.53
CA LYS A 38 -13.65 1.27 -11.45
C LYS A 38 -14.49 1.92 -10.35
N GLU A 39 -15.69 2.36 -10.71
CA GLU A 39 -16.65 2.86 -9.73
C GLU A 39 -17.12 1.74 -8.79
N VAL A 40 -17.00 1.98 -7.49
CA VAL A 40 -17.43 1.05 -6.43
C VAL A 40 -18.60 1.60 -5.61
N LEU A 41 -18.80 2.93 -5.63
CA LEU A 41 -19.91 3.60 -4.94
C LEU A 41 -20.32 4.85 -5.70
N ARG A 42 -21.64 5.09 -5.77
CA ARG A 42 -22.23 6.33 -6.28
C ARG A 42 -23.46 6.74 -5.50
N ARG A 43 -23.49 8.01 -5.12
CA ARG A 43 -24.66 8.75 -4.63
C ARG A 43 -24.85 9.94 -5.56
N ASN A 44 -26.00 10.02 -6.23
CA ASN A 44 -26.26 11.14 -7.16
C ASN A 44 -26.74 12.41 -6.44
N TRP A 45 -27.38 12.25 -5.28
CA TRP A 45 -27.90 13.34 -4.49
C TRP A 45 -27.92 12.95 -3.01
N ILE A 46 -27.46 13.84 -2.14
CA ILE A 46 -27.60 13.71 -0.69
C ILE A 46 -27.66 15.12 -0.09
N VAL A 47 -28.54 15.34 0.89
CA VAL A 47 -28.73 16.67 1.48
C VAL A 47 -27.53 17.08 2.34
N SER A 48 -26.87 16.13 2.99
CA SER A 48 -25.72 16.39 3.86
C SER A 48 -24.41 16.37 3.06
N LEU A 49 -23.64 17.46 3.13
CA LEU A 49 -22.31 17.53 2.53
C LEU A 49 -21.22 16.88 3.40
N THR A 50 -21.54 16.52 4.64
CA THR A 50 -20.65 15.77 5.55
C THR A 50 -21.16 14.35 5.77
N GLY A 51 -20.32 13.50 6.34
CA GLY A 51 -20.69 12.13 6.69
C GLY A 51 -19.60 11.12 6.36
N LYS A 52 -20.00 9.86 6.23
CA LYS A 52 -19.11 8.72 6.01
C LYS A 52 -19.62 7.87 4.86
N GLU A 53 -18.73 7.42 3.99
CA GLU A 53 -19.01 6.40 2.98
C GLU A 53 -18.10 5.19 3.22
N ASP A 54 -18.70 4.02 3.40
CA ASP A 54 -17.98 2.75 3.55
C ASP A 54 -17.84 2.05 2.20
N PHE A 55 -16.68 1.43 1.94
CA PHE A 55 -16.39 0.65 0.75
C PHE A 55 -15.34 -0.43 1.06
N SER A 56 -14.93 -1.21 0.05
CA SER A 56 -13.93 -2.26 0.26
C SER A 56 -12.98 -2.41 -0.92
N ILE A 57 -11.75 -2.83 -0.63
CA ILE A 57 -10.72 -3.20 -1.60
C ILE A 57 -10.36 -4.66 -1.33
N GLY A 58 -10.89 -5.57 -2.15
CA GLY A 58 -10.88 -7.00 -1.82
C GLY A 58 -11.59 -7.24 -0.47
N ASN A 59 -10.89 -7.82 0.49
CA ASN A 59 -11.40 -8.08 1.83
C ASN A 59 -11.16 -6.93 2.82
N MET A 60 -10.48 -5.87 2.38
CA MET A 60 -10.09 -4.74 3.23
C MET A 60 -11.22 -3.72 3.32
N LYS A 61 -11.69 -3.45 4.54
CA LYS A 61 -12.73 -2.46 4.82
C LYS A 61 -12.12 -1.06 4.84
N CYS A 62 -12.70 -0.17 4.05
CA CYS A 62 -12.27 1.21 3.92
C CYS A 62 -13.45 2.15 4.14
N SER A 63 -13.15 3.38 4.56
CA SER A 63 -14.17 4.43 4.59
C SER A 63 -13.60 5.82 4.35
N ILE A 64 -14.41 6.70 3.77
CA ILE A 64 -14.07 8.10 3.57
C ILE A 64 -14.98 8.93 4.47
N ASN A 65 -14.39 9.64 5.42
CA ASN A 65 -15.08 10.60 6.27
C ASN A 65 -14.93 12.01 5.68
N ILE A 66 -16.06 12.69 5.50
CA ILE A 66 -16.14 14.07 5.01
C ILE A 66 -16.43 14.98 6.21
N LYS A 67 -15.48 15.86 6.53
CA LYS A 67 -15.55 16.76 7.69
C LYS A 67 -15.50 18.22 7.23
N PRO A 68 -16.14 19.16 7.93
CA PRO A 68 -15.90 20.58 7.70
C PRO A 68 -14.42 20.90 7.95
N SER A 69 -13.82 21.70 7.06
CA SER A 69 -12.45 22.18 7.26
C SER A 69 -12.41 23.17 8.43
N PRO A 70 -11.49 23.01 9.40
CA PRO A 70 -11.32 23.98 10.48
C PRO A 70 -10.63 25.27 10.02
N CYS A 71 -10.00 25.25 8.84
CA CYS A 71 -9.16 26.34 8.33
C CYS A 71 -9.85 27.23 7.29
N ALA A 72 -11.06 26.89 6.83
CA ALA A 72 -11.78 27.66 5.83
C ALA A 72 -13.30 27.62 6.07
N THR A 73 -13.99 28.72 5.72
CA THR A 73 -15.42 28.92 6.02
C THR A 73 -16.34 28.01 5.22
N ILE A 74 -15.93 27.58 4.02
CA ILE A 74 -16.71 26.69 3.13
C ILE A 74 -15.74 25.74 2.42
N ASP A 75 -15.18 24.81 3.18
CA ASP A 75 -14.32 23.75 2.65
C ASP A 75 -14.48 22.46 3.46
N TYR A 76 -14.03 21.35 2.89
CA TYR A 76 -14.16 20.02 3.47
C TYR A 76 -12.84 19.27 3.48
N GLU A 77 -12.58 18.56 4.56
CA GLU A 77 -11.51 17.57 4.66
C GLU A 77 -12.03 16.18 4.35
N TYR A 78 -11.22 15.41 3.64
CA TYR A 78 -11.52 14.03 3.26
C TYR A 78 -10.52 13.11 3.94
N VAL A 79 -11.01 12.29 4.86
CA VAL A 79 -10.17 11.40 5.65
C VAL A 79 -10.46 9.96 5.28
N LEU A 80 -9.50 9.31 4.63
CA LEU A 80 -9.53 7.89 4.36
C LEU A 80 -9.12 7.10 5.62
N GLU A 81 -9.94 6.12 5.98
CA GLU A 81 -9.69 5.14 7.02
C GLU A 81 -9.68 3.73 6.43
N ILE A 82 -8.76 2.89 6.91
CA ILE A 82 -8.55 1.52 6.45
C ILE A 82 -8.47 0.63 7.69
N GLU A 83 -9.36 -0.35 7.80
CA GLU A 83 -9.48 -1.25 8.97
C GLU A 83 -9.51 -0.47 10.30
N GLY A 84 -10.23 0.66 10.31
CA GLY A 84 -10.39 1.53 11.48
C GLY A 84 -9.18 2.42 11.80
N ASN A 85 -8.10 2.39 11.00
CA ASN A 85 -6.94 3.27 11.16
C ASN A 85 -6.98 4.41 10.13
N SER A 86 -6.46 5.58 10.49
CA SER A 86 -6.24 6.64 9.49
C SER A 86 -5.26 6.16 8.40
N PHE A 87 -5.40 6.68 7.18
CA PHE A 87 -4.50 6.34 6.07
C PHE A 87 -3.01 6.58 6.40
N VAL A 88 -2.71 7.64 7.15
CA VAL A 88 -1.34 7.95 7.61
C VAL A 88 -0.81 6.84 8.52
N LYS A 89 -1.58 6.45 9.54
CA LYS A 89 -1.22 5.35 10.44
C LYS A 89 -1.09 4.03 9.69
N TYR A 90 -2.03 3.74 8.80
CA TYR A 90 -2.01 2.54 7.97
C TYR A 90 -0.72 2.42 7.16
N LYS A 91 -0.30 3.51 6.49
CA LYS A 91 0.95 3.52 5.71
C LYS A 91 2.17 3.31 6.59
N GLN A 92 2.22 3.98 7.75
CA GLN A 92 3.30 3.78 8.71
C GLN A 92 3.41 2.31 9.14
N ASP A 93 2.30 1.73 9.63
CA ASP A 93 2.26 0.34 10.07
C ASP A 93 2.62 -0.61 8.90
N HIS A 94 2.16 -0.31 7.68
CA HIS A 94 2.50 -1.07 6.48
C HIS A 94 4.01 -1.11 6.24
N TYR A 95 4.70 0.05 6.20
CA TYR A 95 6.13 0.11 5.88
C TYR A 95 7.04 -0.27 7.07
N GLU A 96 6.54 -0.20 8.30
CA GLU A 96 7.22 -0.75 9.47
C GLU A 96 7.20 -2.28 9.46
N ARG A 97 6.06 -2.88 9.09
CA ARG A 97 5.89 -4.33 9.04
C ARG A 97 6.48 -4.97 7.79
N ASN A 98 6.38 -4.29 6.64
CA ASN A 98 6.73 -4.84 5.34
C ASN A 98 8.01 -4.24 4.78
N LEU A 99 8.80 -5.06 4.11
CA LEU A 99 9.97 -4.61 3.36
C LEU A 99 9.62 -4.61 1.88
N THR A 100 9.92 -3.52 1.19
CA THR A 100 9.59 -3.36 -0.23
C THR A 100 10.85 -3.21 -1.05
N TRP A 101 10.85 -3.79 -2.25
CA TRP A 101 11.87 -3.61 -3.27
C TRP A 101 11.20 -3.43 -4.64
N GLU A 102 11.88 -2.73 -5.54
CA GLU A 102 11.44 -2.53 -6.92
C GLU A 102 12.49 -3.05 -7.93
N PRO A 103 12.68 -4.38 -8.02
CA PRO A 103 13.65 -4.98 -8.92
C PRO A 103 13.22 -4.89 -10.39
N SER A 104 14.19 -5.03 -11.30
CA SER A 104 13.90 -5.41 -12.69
C SER A 104 13.72 -6.94 -12.75
N LEU A 105 12.51 -7.39 -13.08
CA LEU A 105 12.15 -8.80 -13.24
C LEU A 105 11.77 -9.02 -14.70
N MET A 106 12.49 -9.88 -15.42
CA MET A 106 12.27 -10.13 -16.86
C MET A 106 12.19 -8.82 -17.68
N ASP A 107 13.12 -7.89 -17.43
CA ASP A 107 13.22 -6.56 -18.07
C ASP A 107 12.02 -5.63 -17.85
N GLN A 108 11.17 -5.95 -16.87
CA GLN A 108 10.07 -5.11 -16.42
C GLN A 108 10.26 -4.69 -14.96
N LYS A 109 9.74 -3.51 -14.60
CA LYS A 109 9.69 -3.09 -13.19
C LYS A 109 8.76 -4.04 -12.44
N GLY A 110 9.32 -4.75 -11.47
CA GLY A 110 8.59 -5.55 -10.51
C GLY A 110 8.51 -4.87 -9.16
N ARG A 111 7.63 -5.38 -8.31
CA ARG A 111 7.55 -5.01 -6.90
C ARG A 111 7.52 -6.26 -6.06
N VAL A 112 8.41 -6.31 -5.08
CA VAL A 112 8.53 -7.41 -4.12
C VAL A 112 8.25 -6.84 -2.74
N VAL A 113 7.33 -7.47 -2.00
CA VAL A 113 7.01 -7.09 -0.62
C VAL A 113 7.14 -8.30 0.29
N PHE A 114 7.94 -8.18 1.33
CA PHE A 114 8.13 -9.19 2.36
C PHE A 114 7.47 -8.75 3.67
N ASP A 115 6.44 -9.47 4.09
CA ASP A 115 5.79 -9.29 5.39
C ASP A 115 6.60 -10.01 6.46
N LYS A 116 7.31 -9.25 7.29
CA LYS A 116 8.15 -9.80 8.36
C LYS A 116 7.35 -10.55 9.43
N GLY A 117 6.11 -10.15 9.67
CA GLY A 117 5.28 -10.74 10.72
C GLY A 117 4.71 -12.09 10.32
N ASN A 118 4.31 -12.23 9.06
CA ASN A 118 3.77 -13.49 8.52
C ASN A 118 4.82 -14.31 7.76
N MET A 119 6.06 -13.84 7.67
CA MET A 119 7.14 -14.41 6.85
C MET A 119 6.66 -14.75 5.43
N THR A 120 5.85 -13.87 4.84
CA THR A 120 5.19 -14.10 3.56
C THR A 120 5.72 -13.16 2.49
N LEU A 121 5.96 -13.70 1.31
CA LEU A 121 6.47 -12.95 0.16
C LEU A 121 5.37 -12.70 -0.88
N TRP A 122 5.33 -11.47 -1.38
CA TRP A 122 4.45 -11.05 -2.46
C TRP A 122 5.28 -10.48 -3.61
N VAL A 123 4.92 -10.84 -4.83
CA VAL A 123 5.50 -10.29 -6.06
C VAL A 123 4.37 -9.82 -6.95
N ASN A 124 4.37 -8.53 -7.31
CA ASN A 124 3.39 -7.91 -8.20
C ASN A 124 1.92 -8.21 -7.82
N GLY A 125 1.57 -8.14 -6.54
CA GLY A 125 0.21 -8.42 -6.05
C GLY A 125 -0.08 -9.87 -5.71
N SER A 126 0.81 -10.82 -6.06
CA SER A 126 0.57 -12.26 -5.89
C SER A 126 1.49 -12.86 -4.83
N LYS A 127 0.94 -13.72 -3.97
CA LYS A 127 1.74 -14.45 -2.98
C LYS A 127 2.63 -15.46 -3.70
N VAL A 128 3.89 -15.54 -3.29
CA VAL A 128 4.87 -16.47 -3.87
C VAL A 128 5.29 -17.50 -2.84
N GLU A 129 5.38 -18.75 -3.26
CA GLU A 129 5.93 -19.82 -2.43
C GLU A 129 7.46 -19.73 -2.37
N THR A 130 8.01 -20.00 -1.19
CA THR A 130 9.45 -19.92 -0.95
C THR A 130 9.97 -21.22 -0.39
N VAL A 131 11.16 -21.63 -0.81
CA VAL A 131 11.90 -22.74 -0.20
C VAL A 131 12.94 -22.17 0.75
N GLY A 132 12.86 -22.54 2.03
CA GLY A 132 13.80 -22.10 3.06
C GLY A 132 15.04 -22.99 3.12
N GLU A 133 16.20 -22.37 3.17
CA GLU A 133 17.50 -23.00 3.42
C GLU A 133 18.12 -22.39 4.68
N PHE A 134 18.57 -23.23 5.60
CA PHE A 134 19.27 -22.79 6.81
C PHE A 134 20.77 -22.91 6.60
N THR A 135 21.48 -21.83 6.91
CA THR A 135 22.93 -21.73 6.80
C THR A 135 23.52 -21.22 8.12
N ASP A 136 24.82 -21.36 8.30
CA ASP A 136 25.51 -20.85 9.50
C ASP A 136 25.39 -19.32 9.65
N ALA A 137 25.13 -18.60 8.54
CA ALA A 137 25.00 -17.15 8.52
C ALA A 137 23.55 -16.66 8.66
N GLY A 138 22.56 -17.55 8.63
CA GLY A 138 21.13 -17.22 8.70
C GLY A 138 20.26 -18.04 7.74
N THR A 139 19.14 -17.48 7.30
CA THR A 139 18.13 -18.18 6.49
C THR A 139 18.03 -17.58 5.10
N ILE A 140 17.99 -18.43 4.08
CA ILE A 140 17.79 -18.03 2.70
C ILE A 140 16.42 -18.53 2.24
N HIS A 141 15.57 -17.62 1.77
CA HIS A 141 14.28 -17.94 1.17
C HIS A 141 14.40 -17.83 -0.34
N HIS A 142 14.44 -18.96 -1.03
CA HIS A 142 14.53 -19.02 -2.49
C HIS A 142 13.15 -18.99 -3.13
N PHE A 143 13.02 -18.25 -4.23
CA PHE A 143 11.81 -18.19 -5.04
C PHE A 143 12.14 -17.85 -6.51
N THR A 144 11.17 -18.02 -7.39
CA THR A 144 11.34 -17.71 -8.82
C THR A 144 10.23 -16.79 -9.29
N VAL A 145 10.57 -15.88 -10.21
CA VAL A 145 9.60 -15.04 -10.91
C VAL A 145 9.76 -15.31 -12.40
N GLY A 146 8.83 -16.07 -12.98
CA GLY A 146 9.01 -16.66 -14.30
C GLY A 146 10.25 -17.55 -14.32
N THR A 147 11.25 -17.18 -15.12
CA THR A 147 12.55 -17.87 -15.20
C THR A 147 13.65 -17.20 -14.36
N THR A 148 13.32 -16.13 -13.64
CA THR A 148 14.30 -15.32 -12.90
C THR A 148 14.44 -15.86 -11.47
N PRO A 149 15.61 -16.39 -11.07
CA PRO A 149 15.86 -16.82 -9.71
C PRO A 149 16.06 -15.61 -8.78
N CYS A 150 15.41 -15.67 -7.63
CA CYS A 150 15.45 -14.66 -6.60
C CYS A 150 15.65 -15.30 -5.23
N ARG A 151 16.24 -14.57 -4.30
CA ARG A 151 16.33 -15.00 -2.89
C ARG A 151 16.25 -13.84 -1.93
N ILE A 152 15.63 -14.07 -0.78
CA ILE A 152 15.78 -13.20 0.38
C ILE A 152 16.75 -13.85 1.34
N VAL A 153 17.86 -13.17 1.61
CA VAL A 153 18.85 -13.59 2.60
C VAL A 153 18.55 -12.86 3.89
N THR A 154 18.37 -13.63 4.95
CA THR A 154 18.06 -13.16 6.29
C THR A 154 19.26 -13.42 7.19
N THR A 155 19.89 -12.36 7.69
CA THR A 155 21.08 -12.43 8.54
C THR A 155 20.87 -11.71 9.86
N SER A 156 21.55 -12.18 10.91
CA SER A 156 21.64 -11.42 12.15
C SER A 156 22.53 -10.20 11.91
N SER A 157 22.07 -9.02 12.31
CA SER A 157 22.91 -7.80 12.24
C SER A 157 24.02 -7.77 13.29
N GLY A 158 23.97 -8.65 14.29
CA GLY A 158 24.86 -8.62 15.46
C GLY A 158 24.57 -7.46 16.42
N ASP A 159 23.71 -6.51 16.04
CA ASP A 159 23.29 -5.37 16.85
C ASP A 159 21.86 -5.59 17.36
N LYS A 160 21.66 -5.44 18.68
CA LYS A 160 20.35 -5.62 19.32
C LYS A 160 19.31 -4.61 18.82
N LYS A 161 19.72 -3.41 18.40
CA LYS A 161 18.78 -2.39 17.90
C LYS A 161 18.32 -2.67 16.48
N THR A 162 19.24 -3.10 15.61
CA THR A 162 18.96 -3.40 14.20
C THR A 162 18.31 -4.76 14.02
N GLY A 163 18.62 -5.73 14.89
CA GLY A 163 18.00 -7.05 14.89
C GLY A 163 18.37 -7.87 13.65
N VAL A 164 17.35 -8.26 12.89
CA VAL A 164 17.50 -9.11 11.70
C VAL A 164 17.44 -8.26 10.43
N ILE A 165 18.37 -8.51 9.51
CA ILE A 165 18.43 -7.84 8.20
C ILE A 165 17.92 -8.81 7.15
N HIS A 166 17.10 -8.30 6.24
CA HIS A 166 16.64 -9.04 5.07
C HIS A 166 17.07 -8.28 3.82
N ASP A 167 17.76 -9.00 2.93
CA ASP A 167 18.26 -8.48 1.66
C ASP A 167 17.70 -9.30 0.50
N LEU A 168 17.13 -8.62 -0.48
CA LEU A 168 16.66 -9.23 -1.73
C LEU A 168 17.81 -9.31 -2.74
N TYR A 169 17.95 -10.47 -3.37
CA TYR A 169 18.84 -10.71 -4.50
C TYR A 169 18.05 -11.21 -5.70
N VAL A 170 18.40 -10.71 -6.89
CA VAL A 170 17.86 -11.13 -8.19
C VAL A 170 19.05 -11.52 -9.06
N ARG A 171 19.14 -12.80 -9.49
CA ARG A 171 20.32 -13.34 -10.21
C ARG A 171 21.66 -12.95 -9.56
N ASP A 172 21.73 -13.09 -8.23
CA ASP A 172 22.88 -12.73 -7.38
C ASP A 172 23.18 -11.23 -7.20
N TYR A 173 22.43 -10.33 -7.84
CA TYR A 173 22.55 -8.90 -7.59
C TYR A 173 21.64 -8.45 -6.46
N ARG A 174 22.22 -7.78 -5.45
CA ARG A 174 21.46 -7.19 -4.34
C ARG A 174 20.61 -6.04 -4.84
N VAL A 175 19.32 -6.07 -4.49
CA VAL A 175 18.35 -5.02 -4.83
C VAL A 175 18.25 -4.02 -3.67
N PRO A 176 18.45 -2.71 -3.92
CA PRO A 176 18.25 -1.69 -2.91
C PRO A 176 16.81 -1.68 -2.38
N ARG A 177 16.67 -1.50 -1.07
CA ARG A 177 15.37 -1.44 -0.40
C ARG A 177 14.63 -0.17 -0.83
N PHE A 178 13.38 -0.31 -1.25
CA PHE A 178 12.51 0.81 -1.54
C PHE A 178 12.21 1.55 -0.22
N ARG A 179 12.34 2.87 -0.27
CA ARG A 179 11.89 3.78 0.78
C ARG A 179 10.90 4.71 0.12
N GLU A 180 9.67 4.74 0.62
CA GLU A 180 8.72 5.74 0.15
C GLU A 180 9.34 7.12 0.43
N PRO A 181 9.39 8.02 -0.56
CA PRO A 181 9.75 9.41 -0.30
C PRO A 181 8.79 9.93 0.78
N ILE A 182 9.30 10.60 1.81
CA ILE A 182 8.46 11.26 2.79
C ILE A 182 7.71 12.37 2.05
N SER A 183 6.53 12.06 1.48
CA SER A 183 5.70 13.06 0.83
C SER A 183 4.96 13.81 1.91
N SER A 184 5.48 14.99 2.24
CA SER A 184 4.82 16.02 3.02
C SER A 184 3.70 16.67 2.21
N THR A 185 2.59 15.97 1.96
CA THR A 185 1.34 16.61 1.51
C THR A 185 0.13 15.74 1.82
N ASN A 186 -0.83 16.39 2.47
CA ASN A 186 -2.20 15.96 2.75
C ASN A 186 -2.98 15.64 1.45
#